data_AF-A0A6G7A9U5-F1
#
_entry.id   AF-A0A6G7A9U5-F1
#
_cell.length_a   1.000
_cell.length_b   1.000
_cell.length_c   1.000
_cell.angle_alpha   90.00
_cell.angle_beta   90.00
_cell.angle_gamma   90.00
#
_symmetry.space_group_name_H-M   'P 1'
#
loop_
_entity.id
_entity.type
_entity.pdbx_description
1 polymer ?
#
loop_
_entity_poly.entity_id
_entity_poly.type
_entity_poly.pdbx_seq_one_letter_code
_entity_poly.pdbx_strand_id
1 'polypeptide(L)'
;MYDGGSILNRFVELVGRIYCARWECTAEASIDKKAKDVKGLLAKAVAQAPVDAKTIVHIAFETLHGPEVEFKRDWKICELVDSYDYGQKDIGCVFCHAMQPAVLPDGYIEFAETTRFFDRSVKAQDILPGHQLLFAGEGAAIKFNETHWMQDAIKSLSEEH
;
A
#
# COMPACT_ATOMS: atom_id res chain seq x y z
N MET A 1 -44.94 30.10 4.54
CA MET A 1 -44.20 29.50 3.42
C MET A 1 -42.85 29.09 3.96
N TYR A 2 -42.65 27.79 4.17
CA TYR A 2 -41.36 27.21 4.55
C TYR A 2 -40.61 26.89 3.26
N ASP A 3 -39.55 27.63 2.99
CA ASP A 3 -38.66 27.39 1.86
C ASP A 3 -37.66 26.28 2.24
N GLY A 4 -37.85 25.11 1.63
CA GLY A 4 -37.07 23.90 1.86
C GLY A 4 -35.74 23.94 1.11
N GLY A 5 -34.82 24.79 1.57
CA GLY A 5 -33.44 24.82 1.07
C GLY A 5 -32.67 23.58 1.48
N SER A 6 -32.38 22.70 0.50
CA SER A 6 -31.55 21.51 0.62
C SER A 6 -30.24 21.80 1.37
N ILE A 7 -30.08 21.18 2.54
CA ILE A 7 -28.94 21.36 3.46
C ILE A 7 -27.66 20.65 2.98
N LEU A 8 -27.71 19.94 1.85
CA LEU A 8 -26.75 18.88 1.53
C LEU A 8 -25.48 19.33 0.78
N ASN A 9 -25.42 20.55 0.23
CA ASN A 9 -24.23 21.01 -0.50
C ASN A 9 -23.87 22.46 -0.11
N ARG A 10 -23.05 22.63 0.92
CA ARG A 10 -22.41 23.91 1.25
C ARG A 10 -20.99 23.93 0.70
N PHE A 11 -20.77 24.74 -0.33
CA PHE A 11 -19.43 25.02 -0.84
C PHE A 11 -18.83 26.16 -0.03
N VAL A 12 -17.69 25.91 0.60
CA VAL A 12 -16.97 26.90 1.40
C VAL A 12 -15.87 27.49 0.54
N GLU A 13 -15.96 28.77 0.25
CA GLU A 13 -14.98 29.48 -0.61
C GLU A 13 -13.75 29.95 0.16
N LEU A 14 -13.86 30.14 1.49
CA LEU A 14 -12.78 30.69 2.30
C LEU A 14 -12.82 30.16 3.73
N VAL A 15 -11.68 29.68 4.22
CA VAL A 15 -11.51 29.21 5.60
C VAL A 15 -10.52 30.14 6.30
N GLY A 16 -11.00 30.91 7.29
CA GLY A 16 -10.19 31.95 7.94
C GLY A 16 -9.10 31.41 8.88
N ARG A 17 -9.38 30.33 9.63
CA ARG A 17 -8.41 29.63 10.49
C ARG A 17 -8.76 28.15 10.55
N ILE A 18 -7.74 27.30 10.43
CA ILE A 18 -7.85 25.84 10.57
C ILE A 18 -7.08 25.44 11.82
N TYR A 19 -7.73 24.67 12.68
CA TYR A 19 -7.09 24.02 13.81
C TYR A 19 -7.24 22.52 13.61
N CYS A 20 -6.12 21.79 13.61
CA CYS A 20 -6.11 20.34 13.52
C CYS A 20 -5.42 19.76 14.76
N ALA A 21 -6.03 18.76 15.38
CA ALA A 21 -5.42 17.96 16.42
C ALA A 21 -5.24 16.55 15.88
N ARG A 22 -3.99 16.06 15.86
CA ARG A 22 -3.67 14.69 15.49
C ARG A 22 -3.48 13.87 16.76
N TRP A 23 -4.26 12.81 16.91
CA TRP A 23 -4.08 11.83 17.98
C TRP A 23 -3.60 10.51 17.38
N GLU A 24 -2.54 9.95 17.95
CA GLU A 24 -2.00 8.66 17.54
C GLU A 24 -1.90 7.72 18.73
N CYS A 25 -2.28 6.46 18.51
CA CYS A 25 -2.13 5.40 19.50
C CYS A 25 -0.97 4.50 19.09
N THR A 26 0.15 4.68 19.78
CA THR A 26 1.44 3.97 19.57
C THR A 26 1.53 2.66 20.37
N ALA A 27 0.44 2.22 21.01
CA ALA A 27 0.43 0.95 21.71
C ALA A 27 0.64 -0.22 20.73
N GLU A 28 1.53 -1.15 21.08
CA GLU A 28 1.91 -2.27 20.20
C GLU A 28 0.71 -3.10 19.72
N ALA A 29 -0.26 -3.35 20.60
CA ALA A 29 -1.49 -4.07 20.25
C ALA A 29 -2.38 -3.34 19.24
N SER A 30 -2.32 -2.00 19.21
CA SER A 30 -3.01 -1.17 18.20
C SER A 30 -2.29 -1.27 16.86
N ILE A 31 -0.96 -1.13 16.86
CA ILE A 31 -0.11 -1.27 15.67
C ILE A 31 -0.33 -2.66 15.04
N ASP A 32 -0.30 -3.71 15.86
CA ASP A 32 -0.49 -5.08 15.41
C ASP A 32 -1.80 -5.31 14.66
N LYS A 33 -2.91 -4.77 15.20
CA LYS A 33 -4.25 -4.90 14.60
C LYS A 33 -4.41 -4.09 13.31
N LYS A 34 -3.72 -2.95 13.19
CA LYS A 34 -3.70 -2.13 11.97
C LYS A 34 -2.81 -2.74 10.89
N ALA A 35 -1.73 -3.39 11.26
CA ALA A 35 -0.83 -4.14 10.40
C ALA A 35 -1.46 -5.47 9.95
N LYS A 36 -2.58 -5.39 9.23
CA LYS A 36 -3.23 -6.56 8.61
C LYS A 36 -2.41 -7.03 7.42
N ASP A 37 -2.10 -8.32 7.39
CA ASP A 37 -1.45 -8.95 6.24
C ASP A 37 -2.43 -9.12 5.05
N VAL A 38 -1.91 -9.74 3.98
CA VAL A 38 -2.67 -9.98 2.74
C VAL A 38 -3.22 -11.41 2.63
N LYS A 39 -3.26 -12.19 3.72
CA LYS A 39 -3.60 -13.63 3.69
C LYS A 39 -4.93 -13.92 3.01
N GLY A 40 -5.94 -13.14 3.35
CA GLY A 40 -7.28 -13.29 2.77
C GLY A 40 -7.28 -13.04 1.25
N LEU A 41 -6.48 -12.10 0.77
CA LEU A 41 -6.36 -11.78 -0.66
C LEU A 41 -5.54 -12.85 -1.38
N LEU A 42 -4.41 -13.28 -0.79
CA LEU A 42 -3.58 -14.35 -1.32
C LEU A 42 -4.36 -15.65 -1.47
N ALA A 43 -5.09 -16.07 -0.43
CA ALA A 43 -5.89 -17.29 -0.47
C ALA A 43 -6.97 -17.24 -1.57
N LYS A 44 -7.63 -16.09 -1.73
CA LYS A 44 -8.61 -15.90 -2.81
C LYS A 44 -7.96 -15.94 -4.20
N ALA A 45 -6.79 -15.34 -4.36
CA ALA A 45 -6.08 -15.34 -5.63
C ALA A 45 -5.64 -16.76 -6.02
N VAL A 46 -5.07 -17.51 -5.07
CA VAL A 46 -4.65 -18.91 -5.28
C VAL A 46 -5.83 -19.83 -5.57
N ALA A 47 -6.97 -19.63 -4.90
CA ALA A 47 -8.19 -20.41 -5.17
C ALA A 47 -8.71 -20.20 -6.60
N GLN A 48 -8.54 -19.00 -7.16
CA GLN A 48 -8.93 -18.66 -8.54
C GLN A 48 -7.92 -19.14 -9.59
N ALA A 49 -6.69 -19.49 -9.19
CA ALA A 49 -5.67 -19.95 -10.12
C ALA A 49 -6.09 -21.29 -10.77
N PRO A 50 -5.91 -21.47 -12.09
CA PRO A 50 -6.05 -22.76 -12.75
C PRO A 50 -5.05 -23.79 -12.19
N VAL A 51 -5.36 -25.09 -12.36
CA VAL A 51 -4.46 -26.17 -11.92
C VAL A 51 -3.40 -26.48 -12.98
N ASP A 52 -3.74 -26.23 -14.24
CA ASP A 52 -2.99 -26.61 -15.45
C ASP A 52 -2.29 -25.43 -16.13
N ALA A 53 -2.33 -24.24 -15.52
CA ALA A 53 -1.65 -23.08 -16.05
C ALA A 53 -0.95 -22.28 -14.95
N LYS A 54 0.23 -21.77 -15.30
CA LYS A 54 1.03 -20.91 -14.45
C LYS A 54 0.32 -19.58 -14.20
N THR A 55 0.31 -19.15 -12.95
CA THR A 55 -0.38 -17.92 -12.53
C THR A 55 0.59 -16.97 -11.84
N ILE A 56 0.51 -15.69 -12.19
CA ILE A 56 1.17 -14.59 -11.48
C ILE A 56 0.13 -13.88 -10.63
N VAL A 57 0.42 -13.68 -9.35
CA VAL A 57 -0.49 -13.03 -8.42
C VAL A 57 -0.01 -11.61 -8.16
N HIS A 58 -0.88 -10.63 -8.37
CA HIS A 58 -0.67 -9.25 -7.94
C HIS A 58 -1.70 -8.89 -6.87
N ILE A 59 -1.22 -8.44 -5.71
CA ILE A 59 -2.05 -7.98 -4.60
C ILE A 59 -1.73 -6.52 -4.36
N ALA A 60 -2.73 -5.66 -4.48
CA ALA A 60 -2.62 -4.24 -4.17
C ALA A 60 -3.29 -3.95 -2.82
N PHE A 61 -2.68 -3.10 -2.00
CA PHE A 61 -3.28 -2.59 -0.77
C PHE A 61 -2.80 -1.17 -0.46
N GLU A 62 -3.64 -0.42 0.24
CA GLU A 62 -3.34 0.96 0.63
C GLU A 62 -2.55 1.05 1.94
N THR A 63 -1.63 2.00 2.01
CA THR A 63 -0.83 2.34 3.19
C THR A 63 -1.19 3.75 3.66
N LEU A 64 -1.76 3.86 4.85
CA LEU A 64 -2.30 5.12 5.41
C LEU A 64 -2.09 5.24 6.92
N HIS A 65 -1.48 4.23 7.56
CA HIS A 65 -1.46 4.12 9.02
C HIS A 65 -0.14 4.59 9.64
N GLY A 66 0.77 5.14 8.83
CA GLY A 66 2.07 5.66 9.26
C GLY A 66 3.17 4.58 9.32
N PRO A 67 4.46 5.00 9.36
CA PRO A 67 5.58 4.11 9.12
C PRO A 67 5.66 2.88 10.03
N GLU A 68 5.42 3.04 11.34
CA GLU A 68 5.51 1.93 12.31
C GLU A 68 4.56 0.78 11.97
N VAL A 69 3.33 1.11 11.55
CA VAL A 69 2.33 0.12 11.14
C VAL A 69 2.76 -0.55 9.83
N GLU A 70 3.29 0.21 8.88
CA GLU A 70 3.67 -0.33 7.57
C GLU A 70 4.93 -1.20 7.65
N PHE A 71 5.91 -0.88 8.49
CA PHE A 71 7.03 -1.80 8.79
C PHE A 71 6.55 -3.14 9.35
N LYS A 72 5.63 -3.11 10.33
CA LYS A 72 5.08 -4.33 10.93
C LYS A 72 4.24 -5.13 9.92
N ARG A 73 3.51 -4.43 9.04
CA ARG A 73 2.72 -5.05 7.97
C ARG A 73 3.62 -5.73 6.95
N ASP A 74 4.68 -5.06 6.51
CA ASP A 74 5.66 -5.58 5.54
C ASP A 74 6.30 -6.87 6.06
N TRP A 75 6.74 -6.89 7.32
CA TRP A 75 7.27 -8.10 7.96
C TRP A 75 6.25 -9.26 7.95
N LYS A 76 5.00 -9.00 8.37
CA LYS A 76 3.94 -10.02 8.34
C LYS A 76 3.66 -10.54 6.92
N ILE A 77 3.69 -9.68 5.92
CA ILE A 77 3.50 -10.06 4.52
C ILE A 77 4.65 -10.97 4.06
N CYS A 78 5.89 -10.60 4.36
CA CYS A 78 7.05 -11.43 4.03
C CYS A 78 6.96 -12.83 4.66
N GLU A 79 6.69 -12.91 5.97
CA GLU A 79 6.53 -14.21 6.64
C GLU A 79 5.36 -15.02 6.09
N LEU A 80 4.22 -14.36 5.84
CA LEU A 80 3.03 -15.00 5.31
C LEU A 80 3.29 -15.61 3.93
N VAL A 81 3.82 -14.84 2.99
CA VAL A 81 3.98 -15.28 1.60
C VAL A 81 5.03 -16.38 1.49
N ASP A 82 6.12 -16.27 2.27
CA ASP A 82 7.18 -17.28 2.29
C ASP A 82 6.69 -18.63 2.85
N SER A 83 5.83 -18.59 3.88
CA SER A 83 5.28 -19.79 4.53
C SER A 83 3.96 -20.31 3.93
N TYR A 84 3.39 -19.63 2.93
CA TYR A 84 2.07 -19.97 2.40
C TYR A 84 2.08 -21.29 1.60
N ASP A 85 1.10 -22.16 1.87
CA ASP A 85 0.88 -23.40 1.10
C ASP A 85 -0.03 -23.14 -0.12
N TYR A 86 0.55 -23.27 -1.31
CA TYR A 86 -0.12 -23.08 -2.59
C TYR A 86 -0.80 -24.36 -3.10
N GLY A 87 -0.66 -25.48 -2.39
CA GLY A 87 -1.19 -26.78 -2.78
C GLY A 87 -0.69 -27.22 -4.15
N GLN A 88 -1.62 -27.55 -5.05
CA GLN A 88 -1.31 -28.03 -6.40
C GLN A 88 -1.27 -26.92 -7.46
N LYS A 89 -1.36 -25.64 -7.07
CA LYS A 89 -1.40 -24.52 -8.02
C LYS A 89 0.02 -24.10 -8.41
N ASP A 90 0.27 -23.90 -9.71
CA ASP A 90 1.53 -23.32 -10.19
C ASP A 90 1.49 -21.79 -10.08
N ILE A 91 1.83 -21.28 -8.89
CA ILE A 91 2.05 -19.85 -8.69
C ILE A 91 3.50 -19.52 -9.02
N GLY A 92 3.71 -18.79 -10.10
CA GLY A 92 5.03 -18.46 -10.62
C GLY A 92 5.72 -17.33 -9.88
N CYS A 93 4.97 -16.30 -9.48
CA CYS A 93 5.46 -15.16 -8.71
C CYS A 93 4.27 -14.50 -7.99
N VAL A 94 4.55 -13.92 -6.82
CA VAL A 94 3.59 -13.08 -6.09
C VAL A 94 4.16 -11.68 -5.94
N PHE A 95 3.38 -10.67 -6.33
CA PHE A 95 3.66 -9.26 -6.11
C PHE A 95 2.68 -8.70 -5.08
N CYS A 96 3.22 -7.94 -4.13
CA CYS A 96 2.48 -7.19 -3.13
C CYS A 96 2.82 -5.71 -3.30
N HIS A 97 1.86 -4.95 -3.79
CA HIS A 97 1.96 -3.53 -4.11
C HIS A 97 1.32 -2.71 -2.98
N ALA A 98 2.16 -2.05 -2.19
CA ALA A 98 1.76 -1.09 -1.17
C ALA A 98 1.63 0.30 -1.82
N MET A 99 0.45 0.89 -1.76
CA MET A 99 0.11 2.13 -2.48
C MET A 99 -0.27 3.24 -1.51
N GLN A 100 0.32 4.42 -1.69
CA GLN A 100 0.03 5.61 -0.88
C GLN A 100 -0.29 6.80 -1.79
N PRO A 101 -1.58 7.09 -2.03
CA PRO A 101 -1.99 8.33 -2.67
C PRO A 101 -1.94 9.47 -1.65
N ALA A 102 -1.32 10.59 -2.01
CA ALA A 102 -1.32 11.83 -1.25
C ALA A 102 -1.87 12.97 -2.12
N VAL A 103 -2.92 13.63 -1.64
CA VAL A 103 -3.51 14.79 -2.32
C VAL A 103 -2.89 16.05 -1.74
N LEU A 104 -2.20 16.82 -2.58
CA LEU A 104 -1.60 18.08 -2.19
C LEU A 104 -2.60 19.24 -2.34
N PRO A 105 -2.45 20.34 -1.57
CA PRO A 105 -3.38 21.47 -1.60
C PRO A 105 -3.50 22.18 -2.95
N ASP A 106 -2.50 22.03 -3.81
CA ASP A 106 -2.44 22.60 -5.16
C ASP A 106 -3.16 21.74 -6.21
N GLY A 107 -3.76 20.62 -5.79
CA GLY A 107 -4.52 19.71 -6.65
C GLY A 107 -3.67 18.64 -7.33
N TYR A 108 -2.35 18.60 -7.08
CA TYR A 108 -1.52 17.50 -7.53
C TYR A 108 -1.74 16.27 -6.63
N ILE A 109 -1.74 15.09 -7.25
CA ILE A 109 -1.75 13.81 -6.55
C ILE A 109 -0.35 13.23 -6.64
N GLU A 110 0.32 13.11 -5.51
CA GLU A 110 1.51 12.28 -5.39
C GLU A 110 1.07 10.83 -5.16
N PHE A 111 1.75 9.90 -5.81
CA PHE A 111 1.46 8.49 -5.70
C PHE A 111 2.75 7.72 -5.45
N ALA A 112 2.87 7.15 -4.26
CA ALA A 112 3.99 6.27 -3.93
C ALA A 112 3.55 4.81 -4.05
N GLU A 113 4.39 4.00 -4.68
CA GLU A 113 4.25 2.55 -4.75
C GLU A 113 5.50 1.90 -4.18
N THR A 114 5.31 0.89 -3.33
CA THR A 114 6.38 -0.03 -2.94
C THR A 114 5.96 -1.44 -3.24
N THR A 115 6.78 -2.15 -4.00
CA THR A 115 6.52 -3.54 -4.36
C THR A 115 7.41 -4.48 -3.57
N ARG A 116 6.80 -5.47 -2.91
CA ARG A 116 7.45 -6.72 -2.52
C ARG A 116 7.11 -7.79 -3.54
N PHE A 117 8.11 -8.56 -3.97
CA PHE A 117 7.89 -9.68 -4.89
C PHE A 117 8.57 -10.93 -4.37
N PHE A 118 7.97 -12.07 -4.69
CA PHE A 118 8.37 -13.38 -4.22
C PHE A 118 8.49 -14.31 -5.42
N ASP A 119 9.72 -14.46 -5.90
CA ASP A 119 10.05 -15.34 -7.01
C ASP A 119 9.76 -16.80 -6.61
N ARG A 120 9.12 -17.54 -7.52
CA ARG A 120 8.94 -19.00 -7.39
C ARG A 120 9.39 -19.69 -8.67
N SER A 121 8.44 -20.11 -9.51
CA SER A 121 8.76 -20.75 -10.79
C SER A 121 9.04 -19.75 -11.91
N VAL A 122 8.87 -18.44 -11.66
CA VAL A 122 9.18 -17.31 -12.56
C VAL A 122 9.81 -16.19 -11.75
N LYS A 123 10.79 -15.49 -12.34
CA LYS A 123 11.42 -14.34 -11.71
C LYS A 123 10.61 -13.07 -11.96
N ALA A 124 10.46 -12.23 -10.94
CA ALA A 124 9.73 -10.97 -11.04
C ALA A 124 10.24 -10.05 -12.14
N GLN A 125 11.57 -10.03 -12.37
CA GLN A 125 12.22 -9.27 -13.43
C GLN A 125 11.74 -9.65 -14.84
N ASP A 126 11.27 -10.88 -15.04
CA ASP A 126 10.82 -11.37 -16.34
C ASP A 126 9.36 -10.93 -16.61
N ILE A 127 8.64 -10.50 -15.56
CA ILE A 127 7.23 -10.08 -15.61
C ILE A 127 7.14 -8.56 -15.68
N LEU A 128 7.82 -7.86 -14.77
CA LEU A 128 7.91 -6.40 -14.74
C LEU A 128 9.38 -5.99 -14.82
N PRO A 129 9.96 -5.87 -16.02
CA PRO A 129 11.38 -5.60 -16.19
C PRO A 129 11.75 -4.20 -15.72
N GLY A 130 12.99 -4.06 -15.24
CA GLY A 130 13.55 -2.77 -14.81
C GLY A 130 13.27 -2.45 -13.34
N HIS A 131 12.01 -2.37 -12.92
CA HIS A 131 11.67 -1.78 -11.61
C HIS A 131 10.59 -2.49 -10.77
N GLN A 132 9.86 -3.47 -11.30
CA GLN A 132 8.82 -4.22 -10.57
C GLN A 132 7.68 -3.36 -9.96
N LEU A 133 7.48 -2.13 -10.44
CA LEU A 133 6.37 -1.25 -10.05
C LEU A 133 5.26 -1.32 -11.11
N LEU A 134 4.00 -1.26 -10.67
CA LEU A 134 2.83 -1.32 -11.55
C LEU A 134 2.42 0.05 -12.08
N PHE A 135 2.67 1.11 -11.32
CA PHE A 135 2.26 2.50 -11.61
C PHE A 135 3.42 3.45 -11.92
N ALA A 136 4.62 2.93 -12.18
CA ALA A 136 5.72 3.77 -12.62
C ALA A 136 5.44 4.33 -14.03
N GLY A 137 5.13 5.63 -14.09
CA GLY A 137 5.00 6.40 -15.31
C GLY A 137 6.30 7.10 -15.73
N GLU A 138 6.22 7.84 -16.84
CA GLU A 138 7.30 8.72 -17.28
C GLU A 138 7.66 9.74 -16.18
N GLY A 139 8.94 9.83 -15.83
CA GLY A 139 9.42 10.73 -14.78
C GLY A 139 9.27 10.19 -13.35
N ALA A 140 8.77 8.96 -13.15
CA ALA A 140 8.71 8.36 -11.82
C ALA A 140 10.10 8.21 -11.20
N ALA A 141 10.25 8.64 -9.95
CA ALA A 141 11.46 8.44 -9.17
C ALA A 141 11.51 7.00 -8.66
N ILE A 142 12.36 6.17 -9.26
CA ILE A 142 12.48 4.75 -8.92
C ILE A 142 13.68 4.55 -7.99
N LYS A 143 13.45 3.88 -6.86
CA LYS A 143 14.46 3.51 -5.87
C LYS A 143 14.39 2.01 -5.61
N PHE A 144 15.55 1.39 -5.47
CA PHE A 144 15.66 -0.03 -5.10
C PHE A 144 16.08 -0.15 -3.64
N ASN A 145 15.60 -1.20 -2.98
CA ASN A 145 15.88 -1.47 -1.56
C ASN A 145 15.43 -0.37 -0.60
N GLU A 146 14.49 0.45 -1.04
CA GLU A 146 13.84 1.48 -0.25
C GLU A 146 12.33 1.27 -0.30
N THR A 147 11.64 1.73 0.73
CA THR A 147 10.19 1.67 0.83
C THR A 147 9.67 3.07 1.13
N HIS A 148 8.48 3.42 0.64
CA HIS A 148 7.96 4.78 0.87
C HIS A 148 7.77 5.05 2.37
N TRP A 149 7.41 4.05 3.18
CA TRP A 149 7.32 4.24 4.63
C TRP A 149 8.69 4.44 5.31
N MET A 150 9.79 3.92 4.74
CA MET A 150 11.14 4.24 5.21
C MET A 150 11.49 5.70 4.90
N GLN A 151 11.11 6.20 3.73
CA GLN A 151 11.30 7.60 3.35
C GLN A 151 10.46 8.52 4.25
N ASP A 152 9.21 8.15 4.53
CA ASP A 152 8.33 8.86 5.46
C ASP A 152 8.88 8.90 6.88
N ALA A 153 9.46 7.78 7.36
CA ALA A 153 10.11 7.73 8.67
C ALA A 153 11.32 8.68 8.76
N ILE A 154 12.17 8.70 7.72
CA ILE A 154 13.33 9.61 7.66
C ILE A 154 12.87 11.06 7.62
N LYS A 155 11.85 11.38 6.81
CA LYS A 155 11.29 12.73 6.71
C LYS A 155 10.74 13.20 8.05
N SER A 156 9.98 12.35 8.75
CA SER A 156 9.42 12.66 10.07
C SER A 156 10.51 12.99 11.10
N LEU A 157 11.63 12.25 11.10
CA LEU A 157 12.77 12.52 11.99
C LEU A 157 13.49 13.83 11.65
N SER A 158 13.48 14.25 10.38
CA SER A 158 14.12 15.50 9.94
C SER A 158 13.31 16.76 10.23
N GLU A 159 11.99 16.64 10.41
CA GLU A 159 11.09 17.76 10.71
C GLU A 159 11.02 18.06 12.23
N GLU A 160 11.51 17.15 13.07
CA GLU A 160 11.60 17.32 14.53
C GLU A 160 12.89 18.02 15.00
N HIS A 161 13.78 18.42 14.08
CA HIS A 161 15.06 19.12 14.33
C HIS A 161 15.22 20.36 13.43
#